data_AF-A0A2T2S021-F1
#
_entry.id   AF-A0A2T2S021-F1
#
_cell.length_a   1.000
_cell.length_b   1.000
_cell.length_c   1.000
_cell.angle_alpha   90.00
_cell.angle_beta   90.00
_cell.angle_gamma   90.00
#
_symmetry.space_group_name_H-M   'P 1'
#
loop_
_entity.id
_entity.type
_entity.pdbx_description
1 polymer ?
#
loop_
_entity_poly.entity_id
_entity_poly.type
_entity_poly.pdbx_seq_one_letter_code
_entity_poly.pdbx_strand_id
1 'polypeptide(L)' 'MQELLRNISRFPKFLVAISFGIFFALFDRLRPLLRKPVTATALIGALASALAFLFFTLRAMLGYSVI' A
#
# COMPACT_ATOMS: atom_id res chain seq x y z
N MET A 1 -6.62 0.91 34.19
CA MET A 1 -7.03 1.17 32.78
C MET A 1 -6.20 2.26 32.09
N GLN A 2 -5.87 3.39 32.75
CA GLN A 2 -5.14 4.50 32.10
C GLN A 2 -3.70 4.16 31.66
N GLU A 3 -2.98 3.32 32.40
CA GLU A 3 -1.63 2.90 32.02
C GLU A 3 -1.61 2.01 30.77
N LEU A 4 -2.62 1.15 30.59
CA LEU A 4 -2.75 0.31 29.39
C LEU A 4 -2.99 1.16 28.14
N LEU A 5 -3.89 2.14 28.19
CA LEU A 5 -4.15 3.07 27.08
C LEU A 5 -2.91 3.92 26.73
N ARG A 6 -2.13 4.32 27.74
CA ARG A 6 -0.89 5.08 27.56
C ARG A 6 0.24 4.22 26.97
N ASN A 7 0.25 2.92 27.24
CA ASN A 7 1.18 1.98 26.61
C ASN A 7 0.76 1.66 25.17
N ILE A 8 -0.53 1.39 24.94
CA ILE A 8 -1.12 1.12 23.63
C ILE A 8 -0.92 2.32 22.69
N SER A 9 -1.09 3.55 23.16
CA SER A 9 -0.90 4.75 22.32
C SER A 9 0.55 5.00 21.86
N ARG A 10 1.56 4.26 22.36
CA ARG A 10 2.91 4.27 21.77
C ARG A 10 2.99 3.39 20.52
N PHE A 11 2.24 2.29 20.46
CA PHE A 11 2.29 1.34 19.34
C PHE A 11 1.92 1.99 17.99
N PRO A 12 0.88 2.83 17.87
CA PRO A 12 0.59 3.56 16.64
C PRO A 12 1.78 4.38 16.16
N LYS A 13 2.54 5.01 17.06
CA LYS A 13 3.70 5.83 16.68
C LYS A 13 4.82 4.97 16.08
N PHE A 14 5.08 3.80 16.66
CA PHE A 14 6.03 2.84 16.11
C PHE A 14 5.55 2.25 14.78
N LEU A 15 4.26 1.90 14.67
CA LEU A 15 3.68 1.40 13.42
C LEU A 15 3.76 2.42 12.29
N VAL A 16 3.50 3.70 12.58
CA VAL A 16 3.64 4.80 11.63
C VAL A 16 5.11 4.95 11.22
N ALA A 17 6.05 5.01 12.17
CA ALA A 17 7.47 5.11 11.87
C ALA A 17 8.00 3.93 11.04
N ILE A 18 7.59 2.70 11.36
CA ILE A 18 7.95 1.50 10.62
C ILE A 18 7.33 1.51 9.22
N SER A 19 6.04 1.88 9.10
CA SER A 19 5.37 1.98 7.81
C SER A 19 6.04 3.01 6.91
N PHE A 20 6.35 4.20 7.44
CA PHE A 20 7.09 5.22 6.71
C PHE A 20 8.51 4.76 6.36
N GLY A 21 9.23 4.12 7.27
CA GLY A 21 10.58 3.59 7.01
C GLY A 21 10.60 2.55 5.89
N ILE A 22 9.65 1.61 5.91
CA ILE A 22 9.47 0.61 4.85
C ILE A 22 9.10 1.29 3.54
N PHE A 23 8.18 2.25 3.57
CA PHE A 23 7.76 2.99 2.39
C PHE A 23 8.95 3.72 1.75
N PHE A 24 9.74 4.46 2.54
CA PHE A 24 10.94 5.14 2.04
C PHE A 24 12.01 4.17 1.51
N ALA A 25 12.27 3.06 2.20
CA ALA A 25 13.24 2.05 1.75
C ALA A 25 12.81 1.40 0.42
N LEU A 26 11.51 1.13 0.26
CA LEU A 26 10.95 0.58 -0.97
C LEU A 26 11.00 1.62 -2.10
N PHE A 27 10.65 2.88 -1.81
CA PHE A 27 10.72 3.98 -2.77
C PHE A 27 12.13 4.27 -3.24
N ASP A 28 13.13 4.22 -2.35
CA ASP A 28 14.53 4.45 -2.75
C ASP A 28 15.02 3.35 -3.69
N ARG A 29 14.58 2.10 -3.48
CA ARG A 29 14.86 0.98 -4.40
C ARG A 29 14.07 1.05 -5.71
N LEU A 30 12.88 1.66 -5.70
CA LEU A 30 12.07 1.91 -6.91
C LEU A 30 12.55 3.13 -7.72
N ARG A 31 13.22 4.09 -7.07
CA ARG A 31 13.76 5.31 -7.68
C ARG A 31 14.63 5.07 -8.93
N PRO A 32 15.55 4.10 -8.97
CA PRO A 32 16.31 3.78 -10.19
C PRO A 32 15.45 3.14 -11.29
N LEU A 33 14.37 2.42 -10.96
CA LEU A 33 13.46 1.86 -11.95
C LEU A 33 12.60 2.94 -12.63
N LEU A 34 12.29 4.02 -11.91
CA LEU A 34 11.57 5.18 -12.43
C LEU A 34 12.41 6.04 -13.41
N ARG A 35 13.74 5.89 -13.42
CA ARG A 35 14.61 6.60 -14.38
C ARG A 35 14.47 6.12 -15.82
N LYS A 36 14.02 4.88 -16.03
CA LYS A 36 13.74 4.35 -17.37
C LYS A 36 12.23 4.42 -17.63
N PRO A 37 11.79 5.15 -18.68
CA PRO A 37 10.37 5.41 -18.90
C PRO A 37 9.55 4.14 -19.09
N VAL A 38 10.15 3.09 -19.68
CA VAL A 38 9.51 1.78 -19.90
C VAL A 38 9.24 1.03 -18.58
N THR A 39 10.19 1.02 -17.63
CA THR A 39 9.96 0.38 -16.32
C THR A 39 9.01 1.19 -15.45
N ALA A 40 8.98 2.51 -15.59
CA ALA A 40 8.01 3.36 -14.89
C ALA A 40 6.57 3.07 -15.33
N THR A 41 6.32 2.99 -16.64
CA THR A 41 4.99 2.65 -17.16
C THR A 41 4.60 1.21 -16.84
N ALA A 42 5.54 0.27 -16.88
CA ALA A 42 5.29 -1.12 -16.45
C ALA A 42 4.91 -1.21 -14.97
N LEU A 43 5.57 -0.45 -14.09
CA LEU A 43 5.26 -0.41 -12.66
C LEU A 43 3.86 0.17 -12.39
N ILE A 44 3.51 1.27 -13.07
CA ILE A 44 2.18 1.89 -12.96
C ILE A 44 1.11 0.94 -13.50
N GLY A 45 1.36 0.31 -14.65
CA GLY A 45 0.46 -0.67 -15.25
C GLY A 45 0.24 -1.89 -14.35
N ALA A 46 1.31 -2.41 -13.73
CA ALA A 46 1.22 -3.51 -12.77
C ALA A 46 0.44 -3.13 -11.51
N LEU A 47 0.62 -1.90 -11.01
CA LEU A 47 -0.14 -1.42 -9.86
C LEU A 47 -1.63 -1.24 -10.21
N ALA A 48 -1.92 -0.65 -11.37
CA ALA A 48 -3.28 -0.45 -11.85
C ALA A 48 -3.99 -1.79 -12.11
N SER A 49 -3.30 -2.77 -12.69
CA SER A 49 -3.86 -4.10 -12.94
C SER A 49 -4.10 -4.87 -11.63
N ALA A 50 -3.19 -4.77 -10.66
CA ALA A 50 -3.39 -5.36 -9.34
C ALA A 50 -4.59 -4.75 -8.61
N LEU A 51 -4.73 -3.43 -8.64
CA LEU A 51 -5.87 -2.74 -8.05
C LEU A 51 -7.19 -3.06 -8.78
N ALA A 52 -7.18 -3.10 -10.10
CA ALA A 52 -8.35 -3.50 -10.89
C ALA A 52 -8.74 -4.95 -10.60
N PHE A 53 -7.78 -5.87 -10.54
CA PHE A 53 -8.00 -7.27 -10.18
C PHE A 53 -8.62 -7.40 -8.78
N LEU A 54 -8.06 -6.68 -7.79
CA LEU A 54 -8.57 -6.67 -6.43
C LEU A 54 -10.01 -6.10 -6.41
N PHE A 55 -10.24 -4.97 -7.09
CA PHE A 55 -11.55 -4.34 -7.20
C PHE A 55 -12.58 -5.29 -7.82
N PHE A 56 -12.28 -5.92 -8.95
CA PHE A 56 -13.19 -6.88 -9.58
C PHE A 56 -13.45 -8.09 -8.70
N THR A 57 -12.44 -8.59 -7.98
CA THR A 57 -12.58 -9.71 -7.06
C THR A 57 -13.48 -9.36 -5.89
N LEU A 58 -13.24 -8.23 -5.20
CA LEU A 58 -14.09 -7.77 -4.11
C LEU A 58 -15.50 -7.47 -4.62
N ARG A 59 -15.63 -6.84 -5.78
CA ARG A 59 -16.92 -6.53 -6.39
C ARG A 59 -17.73 -7.80 -6.65
N ALA A 60 -17.09 -8.85 -7.15
CA ALA A 60 -17.71 -10.16 -7.35
C ALA A 60 -18.10 -10.82 -6.02
N MET A 61 -17.21 -10.80 -5.03
CA MET A 61 -17.46 -11.38 -3.69
C MET A 61 -18.59 -10.66 -2.93
N LEU A 62 -18.70 -9.35 -3.10
CA LEU A 62 -19.71 -8.52 -2.45
C LEU A 62 -21.04 -8.47 -3.23
N GLY A 63 -21.13 -9.18 -4.36
CA GLY A 63 -22.37 -9.30 -5.14
C GLY A 63 -22.81 -8.00 -5.83
N TYR A 64 -21.90 -7.03 -6.01
CA TYR A 64 -22.20 -5.79 -6.72
C TYR A 64 -22.23 -6.04 -8.24
N SER A 65 -23.33 -6.62 -8.73
CA SER A 65 -23.63 -6.64 -10.16
C SER A 65 -23.89 -5.22 -10.65
N VAL A 66 -23.30 -4.87 -11.79
CA VAL A 66 -23.72 -3.67 -12.53
C VAL A 66 -25.03 -4.11 -13.13
N ILE A 67 -26.11 -3.48 -12.66
CA ILE A 67 -27.48 -3.66 -13.17
C ILE A 67 -27.49 -3.28 -14.65
#